data_AF-A0A5J4VHQ2-F1
#
_entry.id   AF-A0A5J4VHQ2-F1
#
_cell.length_a   1.000
_cell.length_b   1.000
_cell.length_c   1.000
_cell.angle_alpha   90.00
_cell.angle_beta   90.00
_cell.angle_gamma   90.00
#
_symmetry.space_group_name_H-M   'P 1'
#
loop_
_entity.id
_entity.type
_entity.pdbx_description
1 polymer ?
#
loop_
_entity_poly.entity_id
_entity_poly.type
_entity_poly.pdbx_seq_one_letter_code
_entity_poly.pdbx_strand_id
1 'polypeptide(L)'
;MASCANANKYKICCDDLDLNSRYTTKDDPSLKQFTQFVLTQEHWNKKVSNYNTYDTNAGRDIYDNVNQADFEYFRDIIKGGQYWFCEVRFTNKNPPTLDRIDNSHCH
;
A
#
# COMPACT_ATOMS: atom_id res chain seq x y z
N MET A 1 5.63 33.25 -19.00
CA MET A 1 5.72 32.79 -17.59
C MET A 1 4.35 32.31 -17.15
N ALA A 2 4.13 30.99 -17.04
CA ALA A 2 2.82 30.41 -16.73
C ALA A 2 2.93 29.16 -15.84
N SER A 3 3.79 29.18 -14.81
CA SER A 3 3.97 28.03 -13.90
C SER A 3 3.44 28.20 -12.47
N CYS A 4 2.87 29.36 -12.11
CA CYS A 4 2.43 29.63 -10.74
C CYS A 4 0.94 29.38 -10.45
N ALA A 5 0.08 29.29 -11.47
CA ALA A 5 -1.36 29.07 -11.26
C ALA A 5 -1.69 27.65 -10.75
N ASN A 6 -0.90 26.65 -11.15
CA ASN A 6 -1.11 25.27 -10.72
C ASN A 6 -0.62 25.07 -9.28
N ALA A 7 0.55 25.62 -8.91
CA ALA A 7 1.09 25.52 -7.57
C ALA A 7 0.14 26.10 -6.49
N ASN A 8 -0.52 27.23 -6.79
CA ASN A 8 -1.50 27.82 -5.88
C ASN A 8 -2.78 26.98 -5.75
N LYS A 9 -3.24 26.33 -6.84
CA LYS A 9 -4.40 25.41 -6.78
C LYS A 9 -4.08 24.14 -5.99
N TYR A 10 -2.89 23.57 -6.18
CA TYR A 10 -2.43 22.43 -5.38
C TYR A 10 -2.30 22.80 -3.91
N LYS A 11 -1.74 23.97 -3.60
CA LYS A 11 -1.61 24.45 -2.22
C LYS A 11 -2.96 24.64 -1.54
N ILE A 12 -3.93 25.29 -2.19
CA ILE A 12 -5.29 25.45 -1.64
C ILE A 12 -5.97 24.09 -1.42
N CYS A 13 -5.84 23.16 -2.38
CA CYS A 13 -6.41 21.82 -2.25
C CYS A 13 -5.79 21.01 -1.11
N CYS A 14 -4.49 21.16 -0.86
CA CYS A 14 -3.78 20.51 0.24
C CYS A 14 -4.04 21.18 1.60
N ASP A 15 -4.18 22.51 1.63
CA ASP A 15 -4.43 23.30 2.85
C ASP A 15 -5.87 23.07 3.38
N ASP A 16 -6.86 22.85 2.48
CA ASP A 16 -8.25 22.47 2.82
C ASP A 16 -8.41 20.97 3.10
N LEU A 17 -7.36 20.17 2.92
CA LEU A 17 -7.40 18.73 3.10
C LEU A 17 -7.27 18.38 4.60
N ASP A 18 -8.35 18.57 5.35
CA ASP A 18 -8.42 18.05 6.71
C ASP A 18 -8.64 16.53 6.67
N LEU A 19 -7.51 15.82 6.70
CA LEU A 19 -7.44 14.36 6.73
C LEU A 19 -8.19 13.76 7.92
N ASN A 20 -8.19 14.45 9.06
CA ASN A 20 -8.84 13.98 10.28
C ASN A 20 -10.35 14.23 10.25
N SER A 21 -10.85 15.24 9.55
CA SER A 21 -12.32 15.43 9.45
C SER A 21 -13.01 14.49 8.47
N ARG A 22 -12.30 13.96 7.46
CA ARG A 22 -12.88 13.15 6.38
C ARG A 22 -12.62 11.63 6.53
N TYR A 23 -11.59 11.22 7.27
CA TYR A 23 -11.18 9.81 7.41
C TYR A 23 -11.21 9.29 8.85
N THR A 24 -12.00 9.86 9.76
CA THR A 24 -12.27 9.21 11.07
C THR A 24 -13.20 8.01 10.86
N THR A 25 -12.64 6.89 10.46
CA THR A 25 -13.40 5.67 10.19
C THR A 25 -13.40 4.69 11.36
N LYS A 26 -12.76 5.05 12.48
CA LYS A 26 -12.61 4.24 13.70
C LYS A 26 -13.94 3.64 14.20
N ASP A 27 -15.03 4.38 14.04
CA ASP A 27 -16.36 3.99 14.50
C ASP A 27 -17.36 3.68 13.38
N ASP A 28 -16.93 3.69 12.11
CA ASP A 28 -17.80 3.41 10.97
C ASP A 28 -18.32 1.95 11.04
N PRO A 29 -19.63 1.73 11.25
CA PRO A 29 -20.21 0.40 11.35
C PRO A 29 -20.04 -0.43 10.08
N SER A 30 -19.93 0.22 8.92
CA SER A 30 -19.67 -0.45 7.65
C SER A 30 -18.32 -1.16 7.67
N LEU A 31 -17.31 -0.61 8.36
CA LEU A 31 -15.99 -1.23 8.51
C LEU A 31 -15.94 -2.36 9.54
N LYS A 32 -16.93 -2.47 10.43
CA LYS A 32 -17.00 -3.53 11.46
C LYS A 32 -17.38 -4.89 10.88
N GLN A 33 -17.96 -4.96 9.68
CA GLN A 33 -18.50 -6.19 9.08
C GLN A 33 -17.66 -6.80 7.94
N PHE A 34 -16.40 -6.38 7.74
CA PHE A 34 -15.60 -6.97 6.68
C PHE A 34 -14.77 -8.17 7.12
N THR A 35 -14.76 -9.19 6.27
CA THR A 35 -13.81 -10.30 6.36
C THR A 35 -12.40 -9.74 6.20
N GLN A 36 -11.58 -9.89 7.24
CA GLN A 36 -10.18 -9.51 7.22
C GLN A 36 -9.45 -10.24 6.09
N PHE A 37 -8.58 -9.51 5.39
CA PHE A 37 -7.72 -10.13 4.38
C PHE A 37 -6.76 -11.11 5.06
N VAL A 38 -6.70 -12.33 4.53
CA VAL A 38 -5.75 -13.35 4.97
C VAL A 38 -4.74 -13.55 3.86
N LEU A 39 -3.48 -13.22 4.14
CA LEU A 39 -2.39 -13.51 3.21
C LEU A 39 -2.12 -15.02 3.21
N THR A 40 -2.45 -15.70 2.12
CA THR A 40 -2.14 -17.11 1.92
C THR A 40 -0.77 -17.29 1.29
N GLN A 41 -0.14 -18.46 1.51
CA GLN A 41 1.15 -18.79 0.88
C GLN A 41 1.06 -18.75 -0.65
N GLU A 42 -0.03 -19.25 -1.23
CA GLU A 42 -0.25 -19.23 -2.68
C GLU A 42 -0.31 -17.79 -3.21
N HIS A 43 -1.05 -16.92 -2.53
CA HIS A 43 -1.13 -15.51 -2.88
C HIS A 43 0.25 -14.84 -2.78
N TRP A 44 1.02 -15.15 -1.74
CA TRP A 44 2.38 -14.65 -1.55
C TRP A 44 3.32 -15.09 -2.69
N ASN A 45 3.33 -16.39 -3.02
CA ASN A 45 4.19 -16.94 -4.07
C ASN A 45 3.87 -16.29 -5.43
N LYS A 46 2.60 -16.10 -5.75
CA LYS A 46 2.16 -15.40 -6.96
C LYS A 46 2.65 -13.94 -6.95
N LYS A 47 2.55 -13.27 -5.80
CA LYS A 47 3.01 -11.88 -5.64
C LYS A 47 4.51 -11.76 -5.88
N VAL A 48 5.34 -12.57 -5.22
CA VAL A 48 6.80 -12.64 -5.42
C VAL A 48 7.14 -12.85 -6.90
N SER A 49 6.49 -13.81 -7.56
CA SER A 49 6.71 -14.08 -8.99
C SER A 49 6.40 -12.87 -9.89
N ASN A 50 5.31 -12.16 -9.60
CA ASN A 50 4.92 -10.97 -10.35
C ASN A 50 5.94 -9.83 -10.20
N TYR A 51 6.46 -9.58 -8.99
CA TYR A 51 7.49 -8.54 -8.78
C TYR A 51 8.76 -8.86 -9.56
N ASN A 52 9.26 -10.10 -9.44
CA ASN A 52 10.46 -10.53 -10.17
C ASN A 52 10.28 -10.41 -11.69
N THR A 53 9.11 -10.82 -12.20
CA THR A 53 8.79 -10.69 -13.63
C THR A 53 8.75 -9.23 -14.06
N TYR A 54 8.07 -8.37 -13.29
CA TYR A 54 7.93 -6.96 -13.61
C TYR A 54 9.27 -6.23 -13.62
N ASP A 55 10.14 -6.51 -12.66
CA ASP A 55 11.46 -5.90 -12.55
C ASP A 55 12.44 -6.41 -13.59
N THR A 56 12.46 -7.72 -13.83
CA THR A 56 13.24 -8.31 -14.91
C THR A 56 12.87 -7.68 -16.26
N ASN A 57 11.56 -7.54 -16.53
CA ASN A 57 11.07 -6.93 -17.77
C ASN A 57 11.42 -5.44 -17.89
N ALA A 58 11.61 -4.75 -16.76
CA ALA A 58 12.03 -3.36 -16.72
C ALA A 58 13.56 -3.18 -16.66
N GLY A 59 14.34 -4.26 -16.67
CA GLY A 59 15.79 -4.24 -16.54
C GLY A 59 16.27 -3.77 -15.16
N ARG A 60 15.44 -3.91 -14.12
CA ARG A 60 15.79 -3.57 -12.73
C ARG A 60 16.40 -4.78 -12.04
N ASP A 61 17.24 -4.50 -11.04
CA ASP A 61 17.74 -5.54 -10.15
C ASP A 61 16.61 -6.16 -9.33
N ILE A 62 16.75 -7.45 -9.06
CA ILE A 62 15.78 -8.26 -8.31
C ILE A 62 16.39 -8.86 -7.04
N TYR A 63 17.67 -8.60 -6.76
CA TYR A 63 18.38 -9.19 -5.62
C TYR A 63 17.66 -8.91 -4.29
N ASP A 64 17.24 -7.66 -4.08
CA ASP A 64 16.52 -7.24 -2.85
C ASP A 64 14.99 -7.27 -3.02
N ASN A 65 14.48 -7.99 -4.02
CA ASN A 65 13.04 -8.23 -4.07
C ASN A 65 12.59 -9.14 -2.94
N VAL A 66 11.34 -8.95 -2.52
CA VAL A 66 10.68 -9.85 -1.57
C VAL A 66 10.74 -11.29 -2.07
N ASN A 67 11.03 -12.20 -1.15
CA ASN A 67 11.23 -13.61 -1.43
C ASN A 67 10.14 -14.46 -0.75
N GLN A 68 10.10 -15.75 -1.08
CA GLN A 68 9.09 -16.66 -0.51
C GLN A 68 9.24 -16.88 1.01
N ALA A 69 10.46 -16.77 1.54
CA ALA A 69 10.75 -16.92 2.97
C ALA A 69 10.24 -15.72 3.80
N ASP A 70 10.05 -14.56 3.19
CA ASP A 70 9.49 -13.38 3.88
C ASP A 70 7.98 -13.52 4.18
N PHE A 71 7.35 -14.63 3.78
CA PHE A 71 5.91 -14.86 3.93
C PHE A 71 5.42 -14.61 5.36
N GLU A 72 6.08 -15.19 6.36
CA GLU A 72 5.62 -15.10 7.75
C GLU A 72 5.70 -13.67 8.27
N TYR A 73 6.78 -12.97 7.96
CA TYR A 73 6.97 -11.56 8.29
C TYR A 73 5.85 -10.70 7.71
N PHE A 74 5.57 -10.81 6.41
CA PHE A 74 4.51 -10.02 5.77
C PHE A 74 3.11 -10.46 6.17
N ARG A 75 2.87 -11.75 6.43
CA ARG A 75 1.60 -12.25 6.95
C ARG A 75 1.27 -11.58 8.29
N ASP A 76 2.24 -11.51 9.19
CA ASP A 76 2.03 -10.99 10.53
C ASP A 76 1.86 -9.46 10.51
N ILE A 77 2.65 -8.76 9.68
CA ILE A 77 2.47 -7.31 9.41
C ILE A 77 1.09 -7.02 8.84
N ILE A 78 0.62 -7.78 7.85
CA ILE A 78 -0.68 -7.54 7.22
C ILE A 78 -1.83 -7.89 8.18
N LYS A 79 -1.67 -8.91 9.02
CA LYS A 79 -2.69 -9.33 9.98
C LYS A 79 -2.85 -8.31 11.12
N GLY A 80 -1.76 -7.74 11.62
CA GLY A 80 -1.79 -6.70 12.65
C GLY A 80 -1.90 -5.27 12.10
N GLY A 81 -1.64 -5.12 10.80
CA GLY A 81 -1.51 -3.84 10.13
C GLY A 81 -2.84 -3.22 9.75
N GLN A 82 -2.79 -1.90 9.67
CA GLN A 82 -3.83 -1.06 9.11
C GLN A 82 -3.18 -0.14 8.06
N TYR A 83 -3.99 0.37 7.13
CA TYR A 83 -3.49 1.33 6.18
C TYR A 83 -2.98 2.57 6.93
N TRP A 84 -1.74 2.99 6.68
CA TRP A 84 -1.10 4.09 7.43
C TRP A 84 -1.90 5.40 7.35
N PHE A 85 -2.57 5.64 6.23
CA PHE A 85 -3.25 6.90 5.96
C PHE A 85 -4.67 7.01 6.53
N CYS A 86 -5.41 5.91 6.60
CA CYS A 86 -6.83 5.92 7.00
C CYS A 86 -7.14 5.00 8.18
N GLU A 87 -6.14 4.33 8.75
CA GLU A 87 -6.30 3.37 9.86
C GLU A 87 -7.32 2.25 9.58
N VAL A 88 -7.66 2.01 8.32
CA VAL A 88 -8.57 0.95 7.90
C VAL A 88 -7.81 -0.36 7.78
N ARG A 89 -8.36 -1.44 8.35
CA ARG A 89 -7.79 -2.79 8.23
C ARG A 89 -7.88 -3.31 6.79
N PHE A 90 -6.95 -4.19 6.42
CA PHE A 90 -6.98 -4.84 5.11
C PHE A 90 -8.15 -5.82 5.00
N THR A 91 -8.85 -5.77 3.87
CA THR A 91 -10.00 -6.65 3.56
C THR A 91 -9.83 -7.25 2.17
N ASN A 92 -10.60 -8.27 1.82
CA ASN A 92 -10.53 -8.84 0.46
C ASN A 92 -10.92 -7.82 -0.64
N LYS A 93 -11.67 -6.78 -0.30
CA LYS A 93 -12.01 -5.66 -1.21
C LYS A 93 -10.95 -4.54 -1.20
N ASN A 94 -10.11 -4.49 -0.18
CA ASN A 94 -9.00 -3.58 -0.02
C ASN A 94 -7.73 -4.37 0.38
N PRO A 95 -7.16 -5.16 -0.55
CA PRO A 95 -5.97 -5.94 -0.26
C PRO A 95 -4.75 -5.03 -0.07
N PRO A 96 -3.78 -5.45 0.74
CA PRO A 96 -2.56 -4.69 0.96
C PRO A 96 -1.71 -4.59 -0.32
N THR A 97 -1.33 -3.37 -0.68
CA THR A 97 -0.28 -3.11 -1.67
C THR A 97 1.08 -3.15 -0.98
N LEU A 98 2.09 -3.68 -1.68
CA LEU A 98 3.49 -3.58 -1.25
C LEU A 98 4.17 -2.63 -2.23
N ASP A 99 3.99 -1.35 -2.00
CA ASP A 99 4.56 -0.32 -2.87
C ASP A 99 6.03 -0.14 -2.52
N ARG A 100 6.87 0.01 -3.55
CA ARG A 100 8.25 0.44 -3.35
C ARG A 100 8.22 1.85 -2.76
N ILE A 101 8.90 2.03 -1.64
CA ILE A 101 9.08 3.36 -1.03
C ILE A 101 9.97 4.22 -1.93
N ASP A 102 10.93 3.59 -2.63
CA ASP A 102 11.81 4.26 -3.58
C ASP A 102 12.05 3.36 -4.80
N ASN A 103 11.99 3.92 -6.01
CA ASN A 103 12.32 3.22 -7.26
C ASN A 103 13.81 3.28 -7.60
N SER A 104 14.57 4.13 -6.92
CA SER A 104 16.01 4.31 -7.08
C SER A 104 16.84 3.52 -6.07
N HIS A 105 16.21 3.02 -4.99
CA HIS A 105 16.84 2.15 -4.01
C HIS A 105 16.12 0.79 -4.01
N CYS A 106 16.90 -0.27 -4.24
CA CYS A 106 16.45 -1.62 -3.94
C CYS A 106 16.31 -1.76 -2.41
N HIS A 107 15.45 -2.67 -1.97
CA HIS A 107 14.90 -2.66 -0.61
C HIS A 107 15.90 -2.97 0.50
#